data_AF-D4GFV1-F1
#
_entry.id   AF-D4GFV1-F1
#
_cell.length_a   1.000
_cell.length_b   1.000
_cell.length_c   1.000
_cell.angle_alpha   90.00
_cell.angle_beta   90.00
_cell.angle_gamma   90.00
#
_symmetry.space_group_name_H-M   'P 1'
#
loop_
_entity.id
_entity.type
_entity.pdbx_description
1 polymer ?
#
loop_
_entity_poly.entity_id
_entity_poly.type
_entity_poly.pdbx_seq_one_letter_code
_entity_poly.pdbx_strand_id
1 'polypeptide(L)'
;MAAGLLVVIITGGIDLSFAATASITQYVALTLANNMGLGWVGIFAVAIGLGIVLGFINGVLVNVLRTSALIITIATLNVFFGILLTVTSGQDIFMLPDWFNAGFELVFYTDAQGATYALNFQIIALVLAFVLTWLLLNRSNTGRQIYATGGNPDAAQRVGFNVFKLNMLVYGYMGALAGLASLVQAQLAQSVSPTALVGRELDVVAAVVIGGASLTGGKGTVLGTVLGVVLIAVMQNGLILLGVSSYWSLFSTGLVIIAAMIMMARETRKQNKLVDEGAISMKQTGNVLEQVEKRLGTTNVRLLFILIVMVIGLGLLEGDKLFAAAGLRSMGFQLPELGFLALAMMIPMLSGGIDLSIIATANLCALTVAYTLTTFMPEMQGASGDLLQIGALLLGLVLSALVGLLNGVLVAYLRVPPMLATLGTMTAVKGIAIGFSHGDVISGFPAPIVFIGNGTVFGIPFALIIFALAIIPLSIFVNKTPLGKSIAMIGSNERAAHYSGINTRKSLVWVYLISGLFAGIAGIIMMARFDSANAAYGESYLLVAILAAVLGGVDPLGGFGRVSGVILSLLILQLVSTASILLDLSQFITLALWGAILIVASGGVVLKEWLSERRKLRNKAPAVTRKA
;
A
#
# COMPACT_ATOMS: atom_id res chain seq x y z
N MET A 1 13.81 8.16 7.79
CA MET A 1 12.44 7.83 7.32
C MET A 1 11.45 7.67 8.47
N ALA A 2 11.62 6.70 9.39
CA ALA A 2 10.70 6.47 10.52
C ALA A 2 10.41 7.74 11.34
N ALA A 3 11.44 8.56 11.63
CA ALA A 3 11.30 9.81 12.36
C ALA A 3 10.39 10.85 11.66
N GLY A 4 10.32 10.85 10.33
CA GLY A 4 9.42 11.73 9.58
C GLY A 4 8.01 11.14 9.47
N LEU A 5 7.93 9.82 9.23
CA LEU A 5 6.66 9.13 9.11
C LEU A 5 5.86 9.20 10.43
N LEU A 6 6.55 9.16 11.57
CA LEU A 6 5.95 9.40 12.88
C LEU A 6 5.15 10.71 12.91
N VAL A 7 5.70 11.80 12.37
CA VAL A 7 5.04 13.11 12.36
C VAL A 7 3.76 13.06 11.53
N VAL A 8 3.81 12.41 10.35
CA VAL A 8 2.64 12.21 9.48
C VAL A 8 1.58 11.36 10.17
N ILE A 9 1.97 10.23 10.77
CA ILE A 9 1.05 9.33 11.47
C ILE A 9 0.40 10.04 12.65
N ILE A 10 1.14 10.83 13.44
CA ILE A 10 0.55 11.59 14.55
C ILE A 10 -0.49 12.58 14.05
N THR A 11 -0.33 13.21 12.89
CA THR A 11 -1.39 14.07 12.31
C THR A 11 -2.63 13.34 11.81
N GLY A 12 -2.64 12.01 11.80
CA GLY A 12 -3.72 11.19 11.25
C GLY A 12 -3.60 10.91 9.75
N GLY A 13 -2.45 11.21 9.15
CA GLY A 13 -2.12 10.87 7.77
C GLY A 13 -1.30 9.58 7.66
N ILE A 14 -1.23 9.01 6.47
CA ILE A 14 -0.27 7.96 6.12
C ILE A 14 0.37 8.40 4.80
N ASP A 15 1.69 8.55 4.79
CA ASP A 15 2.47 8.81 3.58
C ASP A 15 3.21 7.55 3.17
N LEU A 16 2.91 7.02 1.98
CA LEU A 16 3.67 5.93 1.37
C LEU A 16 4.69 6.44 0.33
N SER A 17 4.56 7.66 -0.18
CA SER A 17 5.39 8.18 -1.27
C SER A 17 6.82 8.55 -0.88
N PHE A 18 7.16 8.49 0.40
CA PHE A 18 8.48 8.91 0.89
C PHE A 18 9.63 8.04 0.35
N ALA A 19 9.38 6.78 0.02
CA ALA A 19 10.38 5.92 -0.61
C ALA A 19 10.70 6.38 -2.03
N ALA A 20 9.67 6.66 -2.84
CA ALA A 20 9.85 7.26 -4.17
C ALA A 20 10.51 8.66 -4.09
N THR A 21 10.12 9.46 -3.10
CA THR A 21 10.76 10.77 -2.81
C THR A 21 12.23 10.59 -2.48
N ALA A 22 12.58 9.61 -1.64
CA ALA A 22 13.96 9.28 -1.33
C ALA A 22 14.73 8.81 -2.58
N SER A 23 14.17 7.93 -3.41
CA SER A 23 14.77 7.47 -4.66
C SER A 23 15.05 8.63 -5.64
N ILE A 24 14.12 9.58 -5.80
CA ILE A 24 14.35 10.76 -6.65
C ILE A 24 15.47 11.63 -6.08
N THR A 25 15.41 11.92 -4.78
CA THR A 25 16.36 12.84 -4.14
C THR A 25 17.80 12.30 -4.17
N GLN A 26 18.03 11.00 -3.92
CA GLN A 26 19.38 10.43 -4.04
C GLN A 26 19.89 10.48 -5.48
N TYR A 27 19.04 10.14 -6.45
CA TYR A 27 19.45 10.06 -7.85
C TYR A 27 19.83 11.44 -8.36
N VAL A 28 18.94 12.41 -8.20
CA VAL A 28 19.19 13.79 -8.64
C VAL A 28 20.38 14.40 -7.91
N ALA A 29 20.48 14.24 -6.58
CA ALA A 29 21.58 14.84 -5.83
C ALA A 29 22.95 14.28 -6.24
N LEU A 30 23.07 12.97 -6.46
CA LEU A 30 24.34 12.34 -6.82
C LEU A 30 24.67 12.47 -8.32
N THR A 31 23.67 12.51 -9.21
CA THR A 31 23.90 12.90 -10.60
C THR A 31 24.44 14.33 -10.69
N LEU A 32 23.86 15.28 -9.94
CA LEU A 32 24.36 16.66 -9.90
C LEU A 32 25.73 16.77 -9.23
N ALA A 33 26.00 15.95 -8.21
CA ALA A 33 27.34 15.88 -7.62
C ALA A 33 28.41 15.44 -8.61
N ASN A 34 28.13 14.41 -9.40
CA ASN A 34 29.04 13.91 -10.43
C ASN A 34 29.23 14.91 -11.58
N ASN A 35 28.13 15.54 -12.04
CA ASN A 35 28.17 16.40 -13.22
C ASN A 35 28.63 17.83 -12.91
N MET A 36 28.29 18.36 -11.74
CA MET A 36 28.56 19.76 -11.36
C MET A 36 29.62 19.89 -10.25
N GLY A 37 30.13 18.79 -9.72
CA GLY A 37 31.11 18.81 -8.63
C GLY A 37 30.56 19.36 -7.31
N LEU A 38 29.27 19.17 -7.03
CA LEU A 38 28.68 19.63 -5.76
C LEU A 38 29.35 18.93 -4.57
N GLY A 39 29.81 19.70 -3.58
CA GLY A 39 30.27 19.15 -2.30
C GLY A 39 29.12 18.77 -1.35
N TRP A 40 29.46 18.35 -0.12
CA TRP A 40 28.50 17.95 0.92
C TRP A 40 27.31 18.90 1.09
N VAL A 41 27.56 20.20 1.26
CA VAL A 41 26.50 21.21 1.45
C VAL A 41 25.55 21.27 0.26
N GLY A 42 26.09 21.19 -0.96
CA GLY A 42 25.29 21.20 -2.19
C GLY A 42 24.39 19.96 -2.30
N ILE A 43 24.94 18.78 -2.02
CA ILE A 43 24.17 17.53 -2.00
C ILE A 43 23.05 17.58 -0.96
N PHE A 44 23.33 18.02 0.28
CA PHE A 44 22.30 18.14 1.32
C PHE A 44 21.21 19.13 0.93
N ALA A 45 21.59 20.30 0.39
CA ALA A 45 20.64 21.31 -0.05
C ALA A 45 19.71 20.78 -1.15
N VAL A 46 20.26 20.07 -2.14
CA VAL A 46 19.48 19.46 -3.22
C VAL A 46 18.57 18.36 -2.68
N ALA A 47 19.11 17.40 -1.92
CA ALA A 47 18.35 16.25 -1.45
C ALA A 47 17.21 16.65 -0.50
N ILE A 48 17.51 17.50 0.49
CA ILE A 48 16.51 18.01 1.45
C ILE A 48 15.52 18.94 0.74
N GLY A 49 16.01 19.84 -0.13
CA GLY A 49 15.18 20.80 -0.86
C GLY A 49 14.18 20.13 -1.78
N LEU A 50 14.64 19.19 -2.62
CA LEU A 50 13.75 18.39 -3.49
C LEU A 50 12.78 17.55 -2.66
N GLY A 51 13.26 16.96 -1.55
CA GLY A 51 12.41 16.24 -0.61
C GLY A 51 11.25 17.09 -0.10
N ILE A 52 11.55 18.31 0.39
CA ILE A 52 10.53 19.27 0.85
C ILE A 52 9.52 19.60 -0.25
N VAL A 53 10.00 19.85 -1.48
CA VAL A 53 9.12 20.18 -2.62
C VAL A 53 8.15 19.03 -2.91
N LEU A 54 8.64 17.79 -3.02
CA LEU A 54 7.80 16.62 -3.26
C LEU A 54 6.83 16.37 -2.10
N GLY A 55 7.28 16.57 -0.85
CA GLY A 55 6.42 16.54 0.33
C GLY A 55 5.32 17.60 0.31
N PHE A 56 5.63 18.83 -0.11
CA PHE A 56 4.62 19.89 -0.25
C PHE A 56 3.58 19.57 -1.33
N ILE A 57 3.97 18.91 -2.43
CA ILE A 57 3.00 18.43 -3.42
C ILE A 57 1.97 17.51 -2.77
N ASN A 58 2.41 16.55 -1.95
CA ASN A 58 1.49 15.70 -1.18
C ASN A 58 0.62 16.51 -0.23
N GLY A 59 1.22 17.41 0.55
CA GLY A 59 0.48 18.27 1.49
C GLY A 59 -0.60 19.10 0.80
N VAL A 60 -0.32 19.65 -0.38
CA VAL A 60 -1.31 20.39 -1.17
C VAL A 60 -2.40 19.46 -1.69
N LEU A 61 -2.03 18.34 -2.33
CA LEU A 61 -3.00 17.41 -2.91
C LEU A 61 -3.93 16.81 -1.87
N VAL A 62 -3.42 16.40 -0.70
CA VAL A 62 -4.23 15.83 0.38
C VAL A 62 -5.29 16.83 0.86
N ASN A 63 -4.94 18.10 1.04
CA ASN A 63 -5.91 19.10 1.52
C ASN A 63 -6.85 19.60 0.43
N VAL A 64 -6.35 19.83 -0.79
CA VAL A 64 -7.15 20.37 -1.91
C VAL A 64 -8.14 19.31 -2.39
N LEU A 65 -7.70 18.06 -2.51
CA LEU A 65 -8.54 16.97 -3.01
C LEU A 65 -9.46 16.40 -1.93
N ARG A 66 -9.29 16.77 -0.65
CA ARG A 66 -10.11 16.31 0.49
C ARG A 66 -10.33 14.78 0.49
N THR A 67 -9.36 14.03 -0.04
CA THR A 67 -9.36 12.58 -0.08
C THR A 67 -8.41 12.04 0.99
N SER A 68 -8.52 10.74 1.32
CA SER A 68 -7.61 10.11 2.27
C SER A 68 -6.15 10.27 1.83
N ALA A 69 -5.28 10.63 2.78
CA ALA A 69 -3.84 10.78 2.57
C ALA A 69 -3.18 9.55 1.94
N LEU A 70 -3.65 8.36 2.29
CA LEU A 70 -3.19 7.09 1.74
C LEU A 70 -3.39 7.03 0.22
N ILE A 71 -4.56 7.46 -0.27
CA ILE A 71 -4.92 7.43 -1.69
C ILE A 71 -3.98 8.34 -2.49
N ILE A 72 -3.80 9.57 -2.00
CA ILE A 72 -2.94 10.55 -2.66
C ILE A 72 -1.50 10.09 -2.67
N THR A 73 -1.00 9.56 -1.55
CA THR A 73 0.42 9.20 -1.43
C THR A 73 0.76 7.91 -2.19
N ILE A 74 -0.18 6.98 -2.37
CA ILE A 74 -0.03 5.86 -3.34
C ILE A 74 -0.01 6.39 -4.78
N ALA A 75 -0.88 7.36 -5.09
CA ALA A 75 -0.93 7.95 -6.41
C ALA A 75 0.37 8.70 -6.74
N THR A 76 0.86 9.54 -5.83
CA THR A 76 2.11 10.27 -6.01
C THR A 76 3.32 9.36 -5.93
N LEU A 77 3.31 8.27 -5.14
CA LEU A 77 4.35 7.23 -5.20
C LEU A 77 4.53 6.73 -6.64
N ASN A 78 3.43 6.34 -7.30
CA ASN A 78 3.48 5.81 -8.66
C ASN A 78 3.87 6.87 -9.70
N VAL A 79 3.40 8.12 -9.55
CA VAL A 79 3.81 9.24 -10.41
C VAL A 79 5.30 9.52 -10.26
N PHE A 80 5.77 9.73 -9.03
CA PHE A 80 7.16 10.05 -8.72
C PHE A 80 8.10 8.94 -9.18
N PHE A 81 7.78 7.70 -8.84
CA PHE A 81 8.59 6.54 -9.19
C PHE A 81 8.60 6.27 -10.70
N GLY A 82 7.45 6.38 -11.38
CA GLY A 82 7.37 6.21 -12.82
C GLY A 82 8.14 7.29 -13.59
N ILE A 83 8.07 8.56 -13.15
CA ILE A 83 8.89 9.65 -13.72
C ILE A 83 10.38 9.37 -13.51
N LEU A 84 10.79 8.99 -12.29
CA LEU A 84 12.18 8.66 -11.99
C LEU A 84 12.70 7.56 -12.92
N LEU A 85 12.00 6.43 -13.00
CA LEU A 85 12.45 5.30 -13.81
C LEU A 85 12.44 5.61 -15.31
N THR A 86 11.54 6.48 -15.77
CA THR A 86 11.53 6.94 -17.16
C THR A 86 12.74 7.82 -17.47
N VAL A 87 13.05 8.78 -16.60
CA VAL A 87 14.20 9.69 -16.79
C VAL A 87 15.53 8.95 -16.68
N THR A 88 15.60 7.95 -15.81
CA THR A 88 16.83 7.20 -15.52
C THR A 88 17.00 5.98 -16.42
N SER A 89 15.98 5.61 -17.20
CA SER A 89 15.90 4.33 -17.92
C SER A 89 16.17 3.12 -17.02
N GLY A 90 15.93 3.24 -15.70
CA GLY A 90 16.27 2.25 -14.69
C GLY A 90 17.76 2.02 -14.49
N GLN A 91 18.64 2.91 -14.96
CA GLN A 91 20.09 2.77 -14.81
C GLN A 91 20.55 3.15 -13.41
N ASP A 92 21.47 2.35 -12.88
CA ASP A 92 22.11 2.59 -11.59
C ASP A 92 23.33 3.52 -11.73
N ILE A 93 23.66 4.25 -10.66
CA ILE A 93 24.88 5.07 -10.56
C ILE A 93 25.87 4.33 -9.66
N PHE A 94 26.98 3.86 -10.24
CA PHE A 94 28.04 3.16 -9.50
C PHE A 94 29.22 4.07 -9.14
N MET A 95 29.48 5.08 -9.97
CA MET A 95 30.58 6.01 -9.73
C MET A 95 30.08 7.17 -8.89
N LEU A 96 30.30 7.09 -7.58
CA LEU A 96 30.02 8.19 -6.65
C LEU A 96 31.31 9.01 -6.42
N PRO A 97 31.21 10.29 -6.02
CA PRO A 97 32.40 11.10 -5.75
C PRO A 97 33.26 10.49 -4.65
N ASP A 98 34.58 10.53 -4.79
CA ASP A 98 35.52 9.90 -3.84
C ASP A 98 35.32 10.39 -2.40
N TRP A 99 35.08 11.69 -2.22
CA TRP A 99 34.80 12.29 -0.91
C TRP A 99 33.50 11.79 -0.29
N PHE A 100 32.52 11.38 -1.09
CA PHE A 100 31.24 10.84 -0.63
C PHE A 100 31.39 9.36 -0.25
N ASN A 101 32.14 8.60 -1.06
CA ASN A 101 32.49 7.20 -0.78
C ASN A 101 33.32 7.06 0.49
N ALA A 102 34.37 7.89 0.62
CA ALA A 102 35.19 7.98 1.84
C ALA A 102 34.34 8.35 3.06
N GLY A 103 33.25 9.10 2.84
CA GLY A 103 32.39 9.57 3.90
C GLY A 103 33.05 10.64 4.75
N PHE A 104 32.29 11.09 5.74
CA PHE A 104 32.81 11.92 6.81
C PHE A 104 32.67 11.15 8.13
N GLU A 105 33.79 11.08 8.84
CA GLU A 105 33.94 10.45 10.14
C GLU A 105 34.34 11.51 11.15
N LEU A 106 33.57 11.65 12.22
CA LEU A 106 33.97 12.46 13.36
C LEU A 106 34.71 11.54 14.32
N VAL A 107 36.03 11.67 14.41
CA VAL A 107 36.89 10.80 15.24
C VAL A 107 36.85 11.30 16.68
N PHE A 108 36.57 10.41 17.64
CA PHE A 108 36.47 10.79 19.05
C PHE A 108 37.52 10.11 19.94
N TYR A 109 38.01 8.93 19.55
CA TYR A 109 38.96 8.17 20.36
C TYR A 109 39.84 7.27 19.49
N THR A 110 41.11 7.14 19.84
CA THR A 110 42.04 6.16 19.26
C THR A 110 42.58 5.33 20.40
N ASP A 111 42.42 4.01 20.34
CA ASP A 111 42.96 3.12 21.37
C ASP A 111 44.49 3.00 21.28
N ALA A 112 45.08 2.34 22.27
CA ALA A 112 46.52 2.08 22.31
C ALA A 112 47.00 1.08 21.24
N GLN A 113 46.09 0.35 20.59
CA GLN A 113 46.36 -0.53 19.45
C GLN A 113 46.26 0.20 18.09
N GLY A 114 45.91 1.50 18.08
CA GLY A 114 45.76 2.31 16.89
C GLY A 114 44.38 2.24 16.22
N ALA A 115 43.38 1.58 16.82
CA ALA A 115 42.02 1.56 16.29
C ALA A 115 41.29 2.88 16.59
N THR A 116 40.86 3.56 15.54
CA THR A 116 40.11 4.82 15.63
C THR A 116 38.61 4.55 15.71
N TYR A 117 37.98 5.02 16.78
CA TYR A 117 36.54 5.02 16.95
C TYR A 117 35.98 6.37 16.49
N ALA A 118 35.18 6.32 15.42
CA ALA A 118 34.55 7.48 14.83
C ALA A 118 33.04 7.28 14.68
N LEU A 119 32.28 8.37 14.73
CA LEU A 119 30.89 8.37 14.27
C LEU A 119 30.90 8.65 12.78
N ASN A 120 30.39 7.69 12.03
CA ASN A 120 30.17 7.84 10.60
C ASN A 120 28.97 8.75 10.31
N PHE A 121 28.89 9.23 9.08
CA PHE A 121 27.79 10.04 8.59
C PHE A 121 26.41 9.43 8.88
N GLN A 122 26.27 8.10 8.74
CA GLN A 122 25.00 7.42 8.89
C GLN A 122 24.42 7.56 10.31
N ILE A 123 25.26 7.36 11.34
CA ILE A 123 24.84 7.51 12.74
C ILE A 123 24.54 8.98 13.05
N ILE A 124 25.37 9.91 12.56
CA ILE A 124 25.17 11.35 12.77
C ILE A 124 23.83 11.80 12.17
N ALA A 125 23.55 11.41 10.93
CA ALA A 125 22.28 11.71 10.25
C ALA A 125 21.08 11.09 10.98
N LEU A 126 21.21 9.86 11.50
CA LEU A 126 20.18 9.19 12.28
C LEU A 126 19.87 9.94 13.58
N VAL A 127 20.90 10.27 14.37
CA VAL A 127 20.74 11.00 15.64
C VAL A 127 20.15 12.37 15.37
N LEU A 128 20.66 13.10 14.38
CA LEU A 128 20.14 14.41 13.99
C LEU A 128 18.66 14.34 13.61
N ALA A 129 18.25 13.37 12.79
CA ALA A 129 16.86 13.19 12.40
C ALA A 129 15.92 12.99 13.61
N PHE A 130 16.30 12.14 14.57
CA PHE A 130 15.49 11.90 15.77
C PHE A 130 15.50 13.08 16.74
N VAL A 131 16.63 13.76 16.92
CA VAL A 131 16.73 14.97 17.75
C VAL A 131 15.87 16.09 17.17
N LEU A 132 15.93 16.34 15.86
CA LEU A 132 15.08 17.33 15.19
C LEU A 132 13.60 17.00 15.33
N THR A 133 13.22 15.72 15.14
CA THR A 133 11.82 15.29 15.33
C THR A 133 11.39 15.46 16.80
N TRP A 134 12.26 15.17 17.76
CA TRP A 134 11.98 15.38 19.18
C TRP A 134 11.79 16.86 19.51
N LEU A 135 12.64 17.74 18.99
CA LEU A 135 12.48 19.19 19.15
C LEU A 135 11.16 19.67 18.54
N LEU A 136 10.83 19.22 17.33
CA LEU A 136 9.57 19.55 16.66
C LEU A 136 8.37 19.10 17.49
N LEU A 137 8.33 17.86 17.97
CA LEU A 137 7.16 17.31 18.65
C LEU A 137 7.04 17.74 20.12
N ASN A 138 8.15 17.84 20.85
CA ASN A 138 8.14 18.08 22.30
C ASN A 138 8.39 19.54 22.69
N ARG A 139 9.10 20.31 21.87
CA ARG A 139 9.52 21.68 22.23
C ARG A 139 8.87 22.78 21.38
N SER A 140 8.23 22.46 20.25
CA SER A 140 7.57 23.46 19.41
C SER A 140 6.05 23.56 19.67
N ASN A 141 5.47 24.73 19.38
CA ASN A 141 4.01 24.91 19.37
C ASN A 141 3.34 24.10 18.24
N THR A 142 4.03 23.95 17.11
CA THR A 142 3.60 23.12 15.97
C THR A 142 3.39 21.66 16.40
N GLY A 143 4.25 21.13 17.28
CA GLY A 143 4.10 19.78 17.83
C GLY A 143 2.73 19.58 18.50
N ARG A 144 2.29 20.54 19.33
CA ARG A 144 0.97 20.48 19.97
C ARG A 144 -0.18 20.54 18.96
N GLN A 145 -0.03 21.36 17.91
CA GLN A 145 -1.00 21.43 16.81
C GLN A 145 -1.08 20.12 16.03
N ILE A 146 0.06 19.44 15.82
CA ILE A 146 0.15 18.12 15.17
C ILE A 146 -0.64 17.07 15.96
N TYR A 147 -0.41 16.95 17.27
CA TYR A 147 -1.18 16.03 18.12
C TYR A 147 -2.67 16.37 18.16
N ALA A 148 -3.02 17.66 18.29
CA ALA A 148 -4.41 18.09 18.36
C ALA A 148 -5.18 17.80 17.06
N THR A 149 -4.55 18.08 15.91
CA THR A 149 -5.13 17.81 14.59
C THR A 149 -5.35 16.33 14.36
N GLY A 150 -4.39 15.49 14.77
CA GLY A 150 -4.54 14.04 14.67
C GLY A 150 -5.59 13.44 15.60
N GLY A 151 -5.81 14.04 16.78
CA GLY A 151 -6.88 13.61 17.68
C GLY A 151 -8.27 13.95 17.13
N ASN A 152 -8.45 15.18 16.65
CA ASN A 152 -9.69 15.60 15.99
C ASN A 152 -9.43 16.83 15.08
N PRO A 153 -9.41 16.66 13.75
CA PRO A 153 -9.11 17.76 12.83
C PRO A 153 -10.21 18.83 12.84
N ASP A 154 -11.48 18.45 13.03
CA ASP A 154 -12.59 19.41 13.09
C ASP A 154 -12.50 20.28 14.35
N ALA A 155 -12.14 19.69 15.50
CA ALA A 155 -11.93 20.43 16.74
C ALA A 155 -10.71 21.36 16.63
N ALA A 156 -9.61 20.89 16.03
CA ALA A 156 -8.43 21.70 15.77
C ALA A 156 -8.74 22.93 14.91
N GLN A 157 -9.55 22.77 13.86
CA GLN A 157 -10.00 23.90 13.02
C GLN A 157 -10.84 24.90 13.81
N ARG A 158 -11.75 24.42 14.68
CA ARG A 158 -12.59 25.30 15.53
C ARG A 158 -11.78 26.09 16.56
N VAL A 159 -10.66 25.54 17.02
CA VAL A 159 -9.69 26.24 17.91
C VAL A 159 -8.83 27.24 17.12
N GLY A 160 -8.95 27.28 15.79
CA GLY A 160 -8.25 28.23 14.92
C GLY A 160 -6.93 27.71 14.35
N PHE A 161 -6.61 26.42 14.49
CA PHE A 161 -5.43 25.85 13.86
C PHE A 161 -5.59 25.79 12.35
N ASN A 162 -4.57 26.28 11.63
CA ASN A 162 -4.55 26.20 10.19
C ASN A 162 -4.07 24.81 9.76
N VAL A 163 -5.01 23.87 9.65
CA VAL A 163 -4.74 22.47 9.26
C VAL A 163 -4.05 22.36 7.91
N PHE A 164 -4.35 23.27 6.97
CA PHE A 164 -3.69 23.29 5.66
C PHE A 164 -2.18 23.55 5.78
N LYS A 165 -1.78 24.63 6.48
CA LYS A 165 -0.37 24.95 6.71
C LYS A 165 0.33 23.86 7.52
N LEU A 166 -0.37 23.28 8.49
CA LEU A 166 0.16 22.20 9.32
C LEU A 166 0.48 20.97 8.48
N ASN A 167 -0.45 20.56 7.63
CA ASN A 167 -0.26 19.44 6.71
C ASN A 167 0.88 19.73 5.72
N MET A 168 0.97 20.93 5.15
CA MET A 168 2.12 21.31 4.31
C MET A 168 3.44 21.11 5.07
N LEU A 169 3.54 21.62 6.30
CA LEU A 169 4.74 21.46 7.12
C LEU A 169 5.05 19.97 7.38
N VAL A 170 4.04 19.18 7.72
CA VAL A 170 4.20 17.76 8.08
C VAL A 170 4.68 16.92 6.91
N TYR A 171 4.05 17.04 5.73
CA TYR A 171 4.51 16.32 4.55
C TYR A 171 5.83 16.87 4.00
N GLY A 172 6.07 18.18 4.07
CA GLY A 172 7.37 18.77 3.74
C GLY A 172 8.50 18.29 4.65
N TYR A 173 8.24 18.15 5.95
CA TYR A 173 9.19 17.60 6.93
C TYR A 173 9.47 16.11 6.65
N MET A 174 8.46 15.34 6.29
CA MET A 174 8.65 13.95 5.86
C MET A 174 9.56 13.88 4.61
N GLY A 175 9.30 14.72 3.63
CA GLY A 175 10.11 14.84 2.42
C GLY A 175 11.56 15.24 2.72
N ALA A 176 11.78 16.20 3.61
CA ALA A 176 13.12 16.60 4.08
C ALA A 176 13.90 15.41 4.66
N LEU A 177 13.27 14.65 5.56
CA LEU A 177 13.88 13.47 6.18
C LEU A 177 14.03 12.28 5.23
N ALA A 178 13.19 12.18 4.19
CA ALA A 178 13.37 11.22 3.11
C ALA A 178 14.61 11.58 2.26
N GLY A 179 14.81 12.86 1.95
CA GLY A 179 16.02 13.37 1.29
C GLY A 179 17.30 13.16 2.09
N LEU A 180 17.27 13.39 3.40
CA LEU A 180 18.42 13.07 4.27
C LEU A 180 18.71 11.56 4.30
N ALA A 181 17.66 10.74 4.43
CA ALA A 181 17.80 9.28 4.50
C ALA A 181 18.27 8.65 3.19
N SER A 182 17.97 9.26 2.04
CA SER A 182 18.39 8.76 0.74
C SER A 182 19.90 8.87 0.54
N LEU A 183 20.52 9.95 1.04
CA LEU A 183 21.98 10.10 1.05
C LEU A 183 22.65 9.05 1.94
N VAL A 184 22.07 8.76 3.11
CA VAL A 184 22.53 7.69 4.00
C VAL A 184 22.47 6.34 3.28
N GLN A 185 21.37 6.06 2.58
CA GLN A 185 21.23 4.82 1.82
C GLN A 185 22.24 4.72 0.67
N ALA A 186 22.45 5.80 -0.09
CA ALA A 186 23.41 5.82 -1.19
C ALA A 186 24.85 5.61 -0.70
N GLN A 187 25.22 6.23 0.42
CA GLN A 187 26.54 6.02 1.01
C GLN A 187 26.69 4.60 1.59
N LEU A 188 25.64 4.02 2.19
CA LEU A 188 25.70 2.64 2.66
C LEU A 188 25.82 1.63 1.52
N ALA A 189 25.10 1.84 0.42
CA ALA A 189 25.09 0.95 -0.73
C ALA A 189 26.27 1.17 -1.68
N GLN A 190 27.01 2.28 -1.54
CA GLN A 190 28.08 2.72 -2.46
C GLN A 190 27.64 2.75 -3.94
N SER A 191 26.33 2.85 -4.15
CA SER A 191 25.68 2.91 -5.45
C SER A 191 24.28 3.49 -5.28
N VAL A 192 23.73 4.03 -6.36
CA VAL A 192 22.37 4.55 -6.39
C VAL A 192 21.57 3.73 -7.38
N SER A 193 20.64 2.93 -6.85
CA SER A 193 19.63 2.30 -7.68
C SER A 193 18.28 3.02 -7.53
N PRO A 194 17.58 3.36 -8.63
CA PRO A 194 16.27 3.99 -8.59
C PRO A 194 15.23 3.19 -7.79
N THR A 195 15.37 1.86 -7.75
CA THR A 195 14.40 0.94 -7.13
C THR A 195 14.73 0.56 -5.69
N ALA A 196 15.92 0.92 -5.17
CA ALA A 196 16.45 0.39 -3.91
C ALA A 196 15.59 0.63 -2.66
N LEU A 197 14.83 1.73 -2.62
CA LEU A 197 14.02 2.11 -1.45
C LEU A 197 12.54 1.77 -1.60
N VAL A 198 12.06 1.58 -2.82
CA VAL A 198 10.64 1.28 -3.07
C VAL A 198 10.35 -0.16 -2.65
N GLY A 199 9.25 -0.37 -1.96
CA GLY A 199 8.89 -1.64 -1.33
C GLY A 199 9.27 -1.74 0.16
N ARG A 200 10.03 -0.78 0.70
CA ARG A 200 10.35 -0.70 2.15
C ARG A 200 9.41 0.21 2.94
N GLU A 201 8.36 0.74 2.32
CA GLU A 201 7.44 1.70 2.94
C GLU A 201 6.74 1.06 4.14
N LEU A 202 6.28 -0.17 3.95
CA LEU A 202 5.54 -0.91 4.96
C LEU A 202 6.42 -1.32 6.15
N ASP A 203 7.70 -1.62 5.92
CA ASP A 203 8.66 -1.90 7.00
C ASP A 203 8.86 -0.68 7.91
N VAL A 204 8.94 0.52 7.31
CA VAL A 204 9.05 1.77 8.07
C VAL A 204 7.75 2.03 8.82
N VAL A 205 6.57 1.80 8.22
CA VAL A 205 5.28 1.88 8.92
C VAL A 205 5.25 0.91 10.10
N ALA A 206 5.69 -0.34 9.93
CA ALA A 206 5.77 -1.34 10.99
C ALA A 206 6.60 -0.83 12.17
N ALA A 207 7.81 -0.33 11.89
CA ALA A 207 8.73 0.17 12.91
C ALA A 207 8.11 1.31 13.74
N VAL A 208 7.48 2.28 13.07
CA VAL A 208 6.86 3.43 13.74
C VAL A 208 5.68 3.00 14.61
N VAL A 209 4.86 2.06 14.12
CA VAL A 209 3.66 1.62 14.82
C VAL A 209 3.97 0.64 15.96
N ILE A 210 4.96 -0.25 15.80
CA ILE A 210 5.51 -1.06 16.91
C ILE A 210 6.06 -0.15 18.02
N GLY A 211 6.61 1.00 17.63
CA GLY A 211 6.98 2.07 18.56
C GLY A 211 5.82 2.78 19.26
N GLY A 212 4.57 2.35 19.06
CA GLY A 212 3.38 2.87 19.76
C GLY A 212 2.70 4.07 19.10
N ALA A 213 3.05 4.41 17.86
CA ALA A 213 2.31 5.41 17.10
C ALA A 213 0.95 4.86 16.64
N SER A 214 -0.10 5.68 16.74
CA SER A 214 -1.44 5.27 16.33
C SER A 214 -1.73 5.65 14.89
N LEU A 215 -2.13 4.67 14.07
CA LEU A 215 -2.55 4.89 12.67
C LEU A 215 -3.77 5.82 12.52
N THR A 216 -4.56 6.00 13.59
CA THR A 216 -5.70 6.93 13.58
C THR A 216 -5.31 8.37 13.93
N GLY A 217 -4.04 8.62 14.28
CA GLY A 217 -3.56 9.94 14.69
C GLY A 217 -3.66 10.22 16.19
N GLY A 218 -3.05 11.33 16.60
CA GLY A 218 -3.11 11.90 17.95
C GLY A 218 -2.26 11.20 19.01
N LYS A 219 -1.60 10.08 18.70
CA LYS A 219 -0.74 9.34 19.63
C LYS A 219 0.54 8.85 18.95
N GLY A 220 1.68 8.95 19.65
CA GLY A 220 2.99 8.48 19.22
C GLY A 220 4.10 9.19 20.00
N THR A 221 5.30 8.61 20.06
CA THR A 221 6.45 9.27 20.69
C THR A 221 7.72 8.99 19.90
N VAL A 222 8.66 9.93 19.92
CA VAL A 222 9.96 9.77 19.24
C VAL A 222 10.74 8.60 19.81
N LEU A 223 10.79 8.49 21.14
CA LEU A 223 11.49 7.41 21.83
C LEU A 223 10.86 6.04 21.49
N GLY A 224 9.54 5.95 21.47
CA GLY A 224 8.84 4.74 21.05
C GLY A 224 9.23 4.33 19.63
N THR A 225 9.24 5.27 18.68
CA THR A 225 9.70 4.98 17.30
C THR A 225 11.17 4.56 17.22
N VAL A 226 12.07 5.16 18.01
CA VAL A 226 13.47 4.69 18.10
C VAL A 226 13.52 3.24 18.57
N LEU A 227 12.81 2.91 19.65
CA LEU A 227 12.75 1.54 20.17
C LEU A 227 12.16 0.56 19.16
N GLY A 228 11.13 0.96 18.40
CA GLY A 228 10.54 0.14 17.34
C GLY A 228 11.53 -0.16 16.21
N VAL A 229 12.26 0.86 15.73
CA VAL A 229 13.31 0.69 14.71
C VAL A 229 14.44 -0.21 15.22
N VAL A 230 14.93 0.03 16.45
CA VAL A 230 15.99 -0.76 17.07
C VAL A 230 15.54 -2.21 17.27
N LEU A 231 14.30 -2.44 17.70
CA LEU A 231 13.76 -3.79 17.88
C LEU A 231 13.80 -4.58 16.58
N ILE A 232 13.29 -4.01 15.46
CA ILE A 232 13.33 -4.69 14.16
C ILE A 232 14.78 -4.95 13.73
N ALA A 233 15.67 -3.97 13.85
CA ALA A 233 17.06 -4.11 13.45
C ALA A 233 17.82 -5.17 14.28
N VAL A 234 17.62 -5.19 15.60
CA VAL A 234 18.22 -6.19 16.50
C VAL A 234 17.66 -7.57 16.23
N MET A 235 16.36 -7.69 15.93
CA MET A 235 15.77 -8.98 15.57
C MET A 235 16.37 -9.54 14.27
N GLN A 236 16.45 -8.72 13.22
CA GLN A 236 16.97 -9.14 11.93
C GLN A 236 18.44 -9.56 12.00
N ASN A 237 19.28 -8.78 12.70
CA ASN A 237 20.71 -9.08 12.82
C ASN A 237 21.00 -10.13 13.88
N GLY A 238 20.29 -10.09 15.02
CA GLY A 238 20.49 -10.98 16.16
C GLY A 238 20.17 -12.43 15.82
N LEU A 239 19.09 -12.69 15.08
CA LEU A 239 18.76 -14.06 14.64
C LEU A 239 19.83 -14.65 13.73
N ILE A 240 20.35 -13.84 12.80
CA ILE A 240 21.43 -14.26 11.90
C ILE A 240 22.70 -14.57 12.72
N LEU A 241 23.03 -13.75 13.72
CA LEU A 241 24.18 -13.98 14.62
C LEU A 241 24.00 -15.23 15.51
N LEU A 242 22.77 -15.60 15.86
CA LEU A 242 22.45 -16.84 16.58
C LEU A 242 22.49 -18.09 15.67
N GLY A 243 22.86 -17.94 14.39
CA GLY A 243 22.95 -19.05 13.44
C GLY A 243 21.60 -19.47 12.86
N VAL A 244 20.52 -18.70 13.08
CA VAL A 244 19.25 -18.91 12.38
C VAL A 244 19.46 -18.52 10.92
N SER A 245 19.10 -19.41 9.99
CA SER A 245 19.27 -19.11 8.58
C SER A 245 18.50 -17.85 8.19
N SER A 246 19.06 -17.09 7.24
CA SER A 246 18.45 -15.84 6.74
C SER A 246 17.01 -16.05 6.23
N TYR A 247 16.71 -17.26 5.76
CA TYR A 247 15.38 -17.67 5.29
C TYR A 247 14.31 -17.62 6.40
N TRP A 248 14.65 -18.04 7.62
CA TRP A 248 13.70 -18.05 8.75
C TRP A 248 13.64 -16.72 9.52
N SER A 249 14.62 -15.82 9.32
CA SER A 249 14.67 -14.51 9.99
C SER A 249 13.40 -13.69 9.74
N LEU A 250 12.85 -13.73 8.52
CA LEU A 250 11.63 -13.02 8.18
C LEU A 250 10.40 -13.60 8.90
N PHE A 251 10.33 -14.93 9.04
CA PHE A 251 9.24 -15.58 9.77
C PHE A 251 9.22 -15.15 11.23
N SER A 252 10.39 -15.21 11.89
CA SER A 252 10.55 -14.76 13.27
C SER A 252 10.24 -13.27 13.43
N THR A 253 10.65 -12.43 12.49
CA THR A 253 10.32 -11.00 12.49
C THR A 253 8.81 -10.79 12.42
N GLY A 254 8.10 -11.50 11.52
CA GLY A 254 6.64 -11.44 11.43
C GLY A 254 5.93 -11.84 12.72
N LEU A 255 6.40 -12.89 13.41
CA LEU A 255 5.85 -13.30 14.71
C LEU A 255 6.03 -12.22 15.78
N VAL A 256 7.19 -11.54 15.82
CA VAL A 256 7.43 -10.44 16.76
C VAL A 256 6.50 -9.27 16.49
N ILE A 257 6.28 -8.91 15.21
CA ILE A 257 5.32 -7.87 14.84
C ILE A 257 3.93 -8.25 15.35
N ILE A 258 3.46 -9.47 15.05
CA ILE A 258 2.14 -9.94 15.52
C ILE A 258 2.06 -9.89 17.05
N ALA A 259 3.07 -10.36 17.77
CA ALA A 259 3.10 -10.34 19.23
C ALA A 259 3.04 -8.91 19.80
N ALA A 260 3.85 -7.99 19.28
CA ALA A 260 3.85 -6.58 19.66
C ALA A 260 2.46 -5.94 19.42
N MET A 261 1.84 -6.24 18.29
CA MET A 261 0.53 -5.71 17.93
C MET A 261 -0.58 -6.25 18.83
N ILE A 262 -0.52 -7.53 19.23
CA ILE A 262 -1.45 -8.12 20.20
C ILE A 262 -1.32 -7.43 21.56
N MET A 263 -0.10 -7.16 22.02
CA MET A 263 0.15 -6.45 23.28
C MET A 263 -0.42 -5.01 23.21
N MET A 264 -0.11 -4.28 22.15
CA MET A 264 -0.61 -2.92 21.91
C MET A 264 -2.16 -2.88 21.87
N ALA A 265 -2.79 -3.85 21.21
CA ALA A 265 -4.24 -3.95 21.14
C ALA A 265 -4.88 -4.19 22.52
N ARG A 266 -4.22 -4.97 23.39
CA ARG A 266 -4.68 -5.21 24.78
C ARG A 266 -4.58 -3.95 25.64
N GLU A 267 -3.50 -3.18 25.52
CA GLU A 267 -3.32 -1.93 26.27
C GLU A 267 -4.34 -0.87 25.87
N THR A 268 -4.56 -0.71 24.56
CA THR A 268 -5.56 0.24 24.04
C THR A 268 -6.97 -0.08 24.52
N ARG A 269 -7.32 -1.37 24.65
CA ARG A 269 -8.60 -1.80 25.23
C ARG A 269 -8.75 -1.43 26.71
N LYS A 270 -7.70 -1.56 27.51
CA LYS A 270 -7.74 -1.18 28.93
C LYS A 270 -8.00 0.32 29.09
N GLN A 271 -7.36 1.15 28.26
CA GLN A 271 -7.55 2.60 28.28
C GLN A 271 -8.98 3.01 27.86
N ASN A 272 -9.54 2.40 26.81
CA ASN A 272 -10.90 2.75 26.33
C ASN A 272 -12.01 2.32 27.30
N LYS A 273 -11.84 1.21 28.04
CA LYS A 273 -12.81 0.81 29.09
C LYS A 273 -12.97 1.86 30.20
N LEU A 274 -11.94 2.66 30.47
CA LEU A 274 -11.99 3.72 31.48
C LEU A 274 -12.65 5.01 30.98
N VAL A 275 -12.79 5.18 29.66
CA VAL A 275 -13.39 6.38 29.02
C VAL A 275 -14.86 6.15 28.65
N ASP A 276 -15.22 4.93 28.25
CA ASP A 276 -16.60 4.58 27.88
C ASP A 276 -17.56 4.55 29.11
N GLU A 277 -17.04 4.56 30.36
CA GLU A 277 -17.85 4.74 31.58
C GLU A 277 -18.26 6.21 31.85
N GLY A 278 -17.73 7.19 31.09
CA GLY A 278 -17.97 8.62 31.33
C GLY A 278 -18.44 9.45 30.12
N ALA A 279 -18.62 8.87 28.94
CA ALA A 279 -18.90 9.65 27.73
C ALA A 279 -19.98 9.04 26.84
N ILE A 280 -21.25 9.28 27.17
CA ILE A 280 -22.32 9.31 26.16
C ILE A 280 -22.24 10.69 25.50
N SER A 281 -21.54 10.79 24.38
CA SER A 281 -21.60 12.00 23.53
C SER A 281 -22.11 11.62 22.16
N MET A 282 -23.34 12.07 21.89
CA MET A 282 -23.99 11.96 20.59
C MET A 282 -23.17 12.69 19.52
N LYS A 283 -22.71 11.96 18.51
CA LYS A 283 -22.38 12.57 17.22
C LYS A 283 -23.69 12.77 16.44
N GLN A 284 -23.93 14.02 16.05
CA GLN A 284 -25.09 14.43 15.27
C GLN A 284 -25.21 13.62 13.97
N THR A 285 -26.33 12.92 13.86
CA THR A 285 -26.78 12.22 12.67
C THR A 285 -27.28 13.25 11.65
N GLY A 286 -26.40 13.69 10.75
CA GLY A 286 -26.84 14.29 9.50
C GLY A 286 -27.50 13.21 8.63
N ASN A 287 -28.62 13.54 7.98
CA ASN A 287 -29.48 12.66 7.19
C ASN A 287 -28.73 11.55 6.40
N VAL A 288 -28.62 10.38 7.02
CA VAL A 288 -28.00 9.17 6.47
C VAL A 288 -28.71 8.73 5.19
N LEU A 289 -30.03 8.93 5.11
CA LEU A 289 -30.85 8.57 3.96
C LEU A 289 -30.56 9.44 2.72
N GLU A 290 -30.23 10.73 2.91
CA GLU A 290 -29.90 11.64 1.78
C GLU A 290 -28.47 11.42 1.25
N GLN A 291 -27.56 10.91 2.08
CA GLN A 291 -26.19 10.55 1.70
C GLN A 291 -26.11 9.20 0.97
N VAL A 292 -26.99 8.26 1.30
CA VAL A 292 -27.06 6.94 0.66
C VAL A 292 -27.66 7.03 -0.75
N GLU A 293 -28.69 7.86 -0.96
CA GLU A 293 -29.38 7.98 -2.26
C GLU A 293 -28.55 8.67 -3.35
N LYS A 294 -27.69 9.65 -2.99
CA LYS A 294 -26.90 10.45 -3.94
C LYS A 294 -25.62 9.79 -4.49
N ARG A 295 -25.17 8.66 -3.95
CA ARG A 295 -23.92 7.98 -4.38
C ARG A 295 -24.13 6.72 -5.23
N LEU A 296 -25.39 6.34 -5.48
CA LEU A 296 -25.73 5.24 -6.39
C LEU A 296 -25.67 5.72 -7.86
N GLY A 297 -24.50 5.61 -8.48
CA GLY A 297 -24.34 5.78 -9.95
C GLY A 297 -23.24 6.76 -10.38
N THR A 298 -22.75 7.64 -9.50
CA THR A 298 -21.76 8.65 -9.90
C THR A 298 -20.36 8.09 -10.13
N THR A 299 -19.93 7.08 -9.35
CA THR A 299 -18.59 6.49 -9.50
C THR A 299 -18.47 5.68 -10.77
N ASN A 300 -19.42 4.77 -11.03
CA ASN A 300 -19.41 3.95 -12.24
C ASN A 300 -19.57 4.81 -13.50
N VAL A 301 -20.39 5.88 -13.46
CA VAL A 301 -20.50 6.82 -14.59
C VAL A 301 -19.19 7.58 -14.81
N ARG A 302 -18.52 8.02 -13.74
CA ARG A 302 -17.20 8.67 -13.85
C ARG A 302 -16.15 7.71 -14.43
N LEU A 303 -16.09 6.47 -13.94
CA LEU A 303 -15.16 5.47 -14.45
C LEU A 303 -15.48 5.07 -15.89
N LEU A 304 -16.75 4.90 -16.24
CA LEU A 304 -17.17 4.63 -17.60
C LEU A 304 -16.82 5.80 -18.53
N PHE A 305 -17.00 7.04 -18.08
CA PHE A 305 -16.55 8.22 -18.83
C PHE A 305 -15.04 8.21 -19.05
N ILE A 306 -14.24 7.96 -18.01
CA ILE A 306 -12.77 7.84 -18.13
C ILE A 306 -12.40 6.72 -19.11
N LEU A 307 -13.04 5.56 -18.98
CA LEU A 307 -12.82 4.41 -19.87
C LEU A 307 -13.16 4.76 -21.32
N ILE A 308 -14.30 5.39 -21.59
CA ILE A 308 -14.69 5.82 -22.94
C ILE A 308 -13.67 6.82 -23.51
N VAL A 309 -13.29 7.83 -22.72
CA VAL A 309 -12.28 8.81 -23.13
C VAL A 309 -10.95 8.14 -23.47
N MET A 310 -10.52 7.16 -22.68
CA MET A 310 -9.29 6.40 -22.94
C MET A 310 -9.40 5.48 -24.14
N VAL A 311 -10.52 4.77 -24.30
CA VAL A 311 -10.79 3.91 -25.47
C VAL A 311 -10.77 4.73 -26.75
N ILE A 312 -11.38 5.91 -26.76
CA ILE A 312 -11.35 6.83 -27.91
C ILE A 312 -9.93 7.36 -28.10
N GLY A 313 -9.31 7.92 -27.05
CA GLY A 313 -7.99 8.55 -27.15
C GLY A 313 -6.89 7.58 -27.62
N LEU A 314 -6.83 6.39 -27.03
CA LEU A 314 -5.86 5.35 -27.39
C LEU A 314 -6.25 4.63 -28.68
N GLY A 315 -7.56 4.49 -28.94
CA GLY A 315 -8.06 3.95 -30.20
C GLY A 315 -7.69 4.81 -31.41
N LEU A 316 -7.64 6.13 -31.25
CA LEU A 316 -7.17 7.04 -32.30
C LEU A 316 -5.65 6.96 -32.54
N LEU A 317 -4.86 6.50 -31.55
CA LEU A 317 -3.40 6.40 -31.66
C LEU A 317 -2.96 5.04 -32.20
N GLU A 318 -3.42 3.95 -31.60
CA GLU A 318 -2.98 2.57 -31.87
C GLU A 318 -4.16 1.58 -31.91
N GLY A 319 -5.35 2.03 -32.33
CA GLY A 319 -6.57 1.22 -32.33
C GLY A 319 -6.46 -0.09 -33.11
N ASP A 320 -5.72 -0.08 -34.22
CA ASP A 320 -5.53 -1.26 -35.08
C ASP A 320 -4.81 -2.40 -34.36
N LYS A 321 -3.82 -2.09 -33.51
CA LYS A 321 -3.10 -3.10 -32.70
C LYS A 321 -3.79 -3.35 -31.37
N LEU A 322 -4.35 -2.32 -30.76
CA LEU A 322 -4.97 -2.36 -29.43
C LEU A 322 -6.23 -3.23 -29.42
N PHE A 323 -7.10 -3.05 -30.41
CA PHE A 323 -8.35 -3.80 -30.53
C PHE A 323 -8.24 -5.05 -31.43
N ALA A 324 -7.06 -5.31 -31.99
CA ALA A 324 -6.78 -6.60 -32.64
C ALA A 324 -6.85 -7.75 -31.64
N ALA A 325 -7.07 -8.96 -32.16
CA ALA A 325 -7.13 -10.18 -31.36
C ALA A 325 -5.89 -10.39 -30.48
N ALA A 326 -4.70 -9.98 -30.95
CA ALA A 326 -3.47 -10.06 -30.16
C ALA A 326 -3.47 -9.10 -28.95
N GLY A 327 -3.88 -7.84 -29.15
CA GLY A 327 -4.02 -6.85 -28.08
C GLY A 327 -5.03 -7.29 -27.02
N LEU A 328 -6.22 -7.72 -27.47
CA LEU A 328 -7.27 -8.23 -26.59
C LEU A 328 -6.85 -9.50 -25.83
N ARG A 329 -6.12 -10.41 -26.47
CA ARG A 329 -5.56 -11.60 -25.78
C ARG A 329 -4.54 -11.20 -24.72
N SER A 330 -3.61 -10.29 -25.03
CA SER A 330 -2.63 -9.79 -24.06
C SER A 330 -3.31 -9.20 -22.82
N MET A 331 -4.35 -8.36 -23.03
CA MET A 331 -5.17 -7.83 -21.94
C MET A 331 -5.87 -8.94 -21.15
N GLY A 332 -6.43 -9.93 -21.84
CA GLY A 332 -7.15 -11.05 -21.23
C GLY A 332 -6.27 -11.97 -20.37
N PHE A 333 -4.97 -12.05 -20.63
CA PHE A 333 -4.02 -12.82 -19.80
C PHE A 333 -3.57 -12.06 -18.54
N GLN A 334 -3.42 -10.73 -18.62
CA GLN A 334 -2.91 -9.92 -17.49
C GLN A 334 -4.01 -9.50 -16.52
N LEU A 335 -5.22 -9.21 -17.02
CA LEU A 335 -6.33 -8.72 -16.21
C LEU A 335 -6.74 -9.66 -15.05
N PRO A 336 -6.83 -10.99 -15.23
CA PRO A 336 -7.26 -11.91 -14.18
C PRO A 336 -6.36 -11.88 -12.94
N GLU A 337 -5.05 -11.85 -13.13
CA GLU A 337 -4.05 -11.86 -12.06
C GLU A 337 -4.19 -10.64 -11.14
N LEU A 338 -4.14 -9.44 -11.74
CA LEU A 338 -4.37 -8.19 -11.02
C LEU A 338 -5.80 -8.14 -10.46
N GLY A 339 -6.76 -8.69 -11.19
CA GLY A 339 -8.17 -8.69 -10.83
C GLY A 339 -8.47 -9.46 -9.56
N PHE A 340 -7.97 -10.69 -9.43
CA PHE A 340 -8.15 -11.47 -8.21
C PHE A 340 -7.49 -10.81 -7.00
N LEU A 341 -6.29 -10.23 -7.16
CA LEU A 341 -5.62 -9.48 -6.10
C LEU A 341 -6.40 -8.22 -5.70
N ALA A 342 -6.94 -7.47 -6.67
CA ALA A 342 -7.75 -6.29 -6.39
C ALA A 342 -9.08 -6.64 -5.70
N LEU A 343 -9.71 -7.77 -6.06
CA LEU A 343 -10.90 -8.26 -5.37
C LEU A 343 -10.57 -8.78 -3.96
N ALA A 344 -9.44 -9.47 -3.80
CA ALA A 344 -8.93 -9.90 -2.49
C ALA A 344 -8.69 -8.68 -1.57
N MET A 345 -8.17 -7.58 -2.10
CA MET A 345 -7.97 -6.31 -1.39
C MET A 345 -9.29 -5.57 -1.08
N MET A 346 -10.22 -5.56 -2.05
CA MET A 346 -11.50 -4.87 -1.92
C MET A 346 -12.31 -5.37 -0.71
N ILE A 347 -12.32 -6.67 -0.46
CA ILE A 347 -13.21 -7.29 0.55
C ILE A 347 -12.88 -6.78 1.97
N PRO A 348 -11.62 -6.83 2.46
CA PRO A 348 -11.19 -6.16 3.70
C PRO A 348 -11.52 -4.68 3.73
N MET A 349 -11.30 -3.96 2.62
CA MET A 349 -11.56 -2.53 2.54
C MET A 349 -13.02 -2.18 2.78
N LEU A 350 -13.98 -3.02 2.38
CA LEU A 350 -15.41 -2.79 2.70
C LEU A 350 -15.67 -2.69 4.21
N SER A 351 -14.91 -3.43 5.03
CA SER A 351 -15.01 -3.39 6.50
C SER A 351 -14.18 -2.28 7.16
N GLY A 352 -13.44 -1.48 6.37
CA GLY A 352 -12.48 -0.48 6.88
C GLY A 352 -11.10 -1.07 7.23
N GLY A 353 -10.82 -2.29 6.78
CA GLY A 353 -9.52 -2.94 6.91
C GLY A 353 -8.75 -3.00 5.60
N ILE A 354 -7.44 -3.27 5.67
CA ILE A 354 -6.60 -3.50 4.48
C ILE A 354 -5.81 -4.78 4.76
N ASP A 355 -5.84 -5.72 3.83
CA ASP A 355 -5.08 -6.97 3.92
C ASP A 355 -3.79 -6.90 3.12
N LEU A 356 -2.70 -6.49 3.77
CA LEU A 356 -1.39 -6.40 3.14
C LEU A 356 -0.79 -7.77 2.82
N SER A 357 -1.32 -8.86 3.40
CA SER A 357 -0.79 -10.21 3.21
C SER A 357 -1.27 -10.91 1.94
N ILE A 358 -2.08 -10.26 1.09
CA ILE A 358 -2.65 -10.91 -0.11
C ILE A 358 -1.57 -11.46 -1.05
N ILE A 359 -0.43 -10.76 -1.21
CA ILE A 359 0.66 -11.23 -2.08
C ILE A 359 1.42 -12.39 -1.44
N ALA A 360 1.79 -12.26 -0.17
CA ALA A 360 2.46 -13.35 0.56
C ALA A 360 1.57 -14.61 0.61
N THR A 361 0.26 -14.44 0.78
CA THR A 361 -0.73 -15.52 0.75
C THR A 361 -0.82 -16.18 -0.63
N ALA A 362 -0.84 -15.38 -1.71
CA ALA A 362 -0.80 -15.87 -3.08
C ALA A 362 0.48 -16.67 -3.38
N ASN A 363 1.64 -16.16 -2.96
CA ASN A 363 2.93 -16.82 -3.17
C ASN A 363 3.05 -18.11 -2.34
N LEU A 364 2.55 -18.12 -1.10
CA LEU A 364 2.50 -19.35 -0.29
C LEU A 364 1.61 -20.40 -0.97
N CYS A 365 0.45 -20.00 -1.49
CA CYS A 365 -0.44 -20.88 -2.25
C CYS A 365 0.28 -21.48 -3.46
N ALA A 366 0.86 -20.63 -4.31
CA ALA A 366 1.63 -21.02 -5.49
C ALA A 366 2.78 -21.99 -5.14
N LEU A 367 3.64 -21.62 -4.18
CA LEU A 367 4.78 -22.45 -3.78
C LEU A 367 4.34 -23.78 -3.18
N THR A 368 3.23 -23.83 -2.44
CA THR A 368 2.71 -25.10 -1.91
C THR A 368 2.25 -26.02 -3.03
N VAL A 369 1.52 -25.49 -4.00
CA VAL A 369 1.08 -26.25 -5.17
C VAL A 369 2.30 -26.73 -5.96
N ALA A 370 3.22 -25.83 -6.28
CA ALA A 370 4.45 -26.11 -7.00
C ALA A 370 5.28 -27.20 -6.31
N TYR A 371 5.57 -27.04 -5.02
CA TYR A 371 6.36 -27.97 -4.23
C TYR A 371 5.72 -29.36 -4.16
N THR A 372 4.39 -29.42 -4.00
CA THR A 372 3.64 -30.69 -3.96
C THR A 372 3.71 -31.40 -5.31
N LEU A 373 3.54 -30.66 -6.41
CA LEU A 373 3.64 -31.23 -7.76
C LEU A 373 5.07 -31.71 -8.04
N THR A 374 6.10 -30.92 -7.80
CA THR A 374 7.48 -31.32 -8.12
C THR A 374 7.99 -32.46 -7.26
N THR A 375 7.49 -32.59 -6.02
CA THR A 375 7.94 -33.65 -5.09
C THR A 375 7.24 -34.98 -5.36
N PHE A 376 5.92 -34.98 -5.61
CA PHE A 376 5.13 -36.21 -5.67
C PHE A 376 4.78 -36.66 -7.09
N MET A 377 4.86 -35.77 -8.08
CA MET A 377 4.46 -36.09 -9.46
C MET A 377 5.42 -37.00 -10.24
N PRO A 378 6.75 -37.00 -10.01
CA PRO A 378 7.67 -37.92 -10.72
C PRO A 378 7.28 -39.40 -10.58
N GLU A 379 6.52 -39.76 -9.54
CA GLU A 379 6.14 -41.15 -9.22
C GLU A 379 4.72 -41.54 -9.69
N MET A 380 3.87 -40.59 -10.12
CA MET A 380 2.45 -40.83 -10.39
C MET A 380 2.05 -40.50 -11.84
N GLN A 381 1.82 -41.51 -12.67
CA GLN A 381 1.26 -41.37 -14.03
C GLN A 381 -0.20 -41.85 -14.11
N GLY A 382 -1.01 -41.23 -14.97
CA GLY A 382 -2.42 -41.59 -15.17
C GLY A 382 -3.37 -40.90 -14.18
N ALA A 383 -4.48 -41.56 -13.83
CA ALA A 383 -5.53 -40.98 -12.98
C ALA A 383 -5.04 -40.53 -11.58
N SER A 384 -3.97 -41.13 -11.06
CA SER A 384 -3.31 -40.71 -9.82
C SER A 384 -2.62 -39.35 -9.95
N GLY A 385 -2.03 -39.06 -11.11
CA GLY A 385 -1.42 -37.76 -11.42
C GLY A 385 -2.44 -36.64 -11.56
N ASP A 386 -3.64 -36.93 -12.09
CA ASP A 386 -4.74 -35.95 -12.17
C ASP A 386 -5.31 -35.66 -10.77
N LEU A 387 -5.46 -36.69 -9.93
CA LEU A 387 -5.91 -36.52 -8.55
C LEU A 387 -4.89 -35.74 -7.72
N LEU A 388 -3.59 -35.97 -7.93
CA LEU A 388 -2.51 -35.21 -7.29
C LEU A 388 -2.58 -33.73 -7.68
N GLN A 389 -2.82 -33.41 -8.95
CA GLN A 389 -2.96 -32.03 -9.41
C GLN A 389 -4.13 -31.31 -8.71
N ILE A 390 -5.30 -31.94 -8.66
CA ILE A 390 -6.46 -31.39 -7.95
C ILE A 390 -6.17 -31.25 -6.46
N GLY A 391 -5.54 -32.27 -5.86
CA GLY A 391 -5.14 -32.27 -4.45
C GLY A 391 -4.17 -31.14 -4.11
N ALA A 392 -3.18 -30.90 -4.96
CA ALA A 392 -2.21 -29.82 -4.80
C ALA A 392 -2.90 -28.44 -4.86
N LEU A 393 -3.77 -28.21 -5.85
CA LEU A 393 -4.56 -26.98 -5.98
C LEU A 393 -5.44 -26.73 -4.74
N LEU A 394 -6.14 -27.77 -4.27
CA LEU A 394 -6.97 -27.67 -3.06
C LEU A 394 -6.13 -27.40 -1.81
N LEU A 395 -4.96 -28.04 -1.67
CA LEU A 395 -4.06 -27.81 -0.55
C LEU A 395 -3.58 -26.36 -0.51
N GLY A 396 -3.17 -25.82 -1.66
CA GLY A 396 -2.79 -24.41 -1.79
C GLY A 396 -3.94 -23.48 -1.38
N LEU A 397 -5.16 -23.73 -1.86
CA LEU A 397 -6.34 -22.94 -1.50
C LEU A 397 -6.68 -23.04 -0.01
N VAL A 398 -6.57 -24.23 0.59
CA VAL A 398 -6.79 -24.43 2.02
C VAL A 398 -5.78 -23.63 2.85
N LEU A 399 -4.48 -23.67 2.51
CA LEU A 399 -3.48 -22.86 3.20
C LEU A 399 -3.76 -21.36 3.05
N SER A 400 -4.17 -20.90 1.87
CA SER A 400 -4.54 -19.50 1.66
C SER A 400 -5.74 -19.06 2.51
N ALA A 401 -6.74 -19.95 2.67
CA ALA A 401 -7.88 -19.73 3.54
C ALA A 401 -7.49 -19.72 5.01
N LEU A 402 -6.53 -20.54 5.44
CA LEU A 402 -6.01 -20.56 6.80
C LEU A 402 -5.26 -19.27 7.15
N VAL A 403 -4.48 -18.71 6.22
CA VAL A 403 -3.85 -17.39 6.39
C VAL A 403 -4.92 -16.30 6.53
N GLY A 404 -5.95 -16.32 5.65
CA GLY A 404 -7.09 -15.42 5.76
C GLY A 404 -7.86 -15.57 7.08
N LEU A 405 -8.05 -16.79 7.56
CA LEU A 405 -8.66 -17.08 8.85
C LEU A 405 -7.81 -16.52 10.01
N LEU A 406 -6.50 -16.69 9.97
CA LEU A 406 -5.57 -16.12 10.96
C LEU A 406 -5.73 -14.61 11.04
N ASN A 407 -5.68 -13.90 9.91
CA ASN A 407 -5.93 -12.45 9.86
C ASN A 407 -7.30 -12.10 10.42
N GLY A 408 -8.32 -12.86 10.03
CA GLY A 408 -9.69 -12.71 10.53
C GLY A 408 -9.76 -12.81 12.06
N VAL A 409 -9.06 -13.77 12.67
CA VAL A 409 -9.02 -13.95 14.13
C VAL A 409 -8.25 -12.82 14.82
N LEU A 410 -7.07 -12.44 14.29
CA LEU A 410 -6.27 -11.32 14.82
C LEU A 410 -7.08 -10.02 14.84
N VAL A 411 -7.78 -9.73 13.76
CA VAL A 411 -8.59 -8.51 13.64
C VAL A 411 -9.88 -8.61 14.46
N ALA A 412 -10.66 -9.68 14.30
CA ALA A 412 -11.98 -9.79 14.93
C ALA A 412 -11.93 -10.01 16.45
N TYR A 413 -11.09 -10.94 16.90
CA TYR A 413 -11.07 -11.37 18.30
C TYR A 413 -10.01 -10.65 19.12
N LEU A 414 -8.82 -10.44 18.54
CA LEU A 414 -7.75 -9.70 19.21
C LEU A 414 -7.86 -8.18 19.01
N ARG A 415 -8.76 -7.70 18.11
CA ARG A 415 -8.95 -6.26 17.79
C ARG A 415 -7.62 -5.56 17.52
N VAL A 416 -6.72 -6.28 16.86
CA VAL A 416 -5.52 -5.69 16.28
C VAL A 416 -5.96 -4.87 15.07
N PRO A 417 -5.45 -3.64 14.86
CA PRO A 417 -5.76 -2.87 13.66
C PRO A 417 -5.44 -3.67 12.38
N PRO A 418 -6.36 -3.77 11.41
CA PRO A 418 -6.23 -4.55 10.17
C PRO A 418 -4.87 -4.50 9.47
N MET A 419 -4.41 -3.30 9.11
CA MET A 419 -3.15 -3.12 8.39
C MET A 419 -1.95 -3.73 9.12
N LEU A 420 -1.95 -3.66 10.45
CA LEU A 420 -0.82 -4.12 11.26
C LEU A 420 -0.84 -5.62 11.45
N ALA A 421 -2.03 -6.19 11.66
CA ALA A 421 -2.20 -7.64 11.73
C ALA A 421 -1.72 -8.27 10.41
N THR A 422 -2.19 -7.72 9.29
CA THR A 422 -1.92 -8.27 7.96
C THR A 422 -0.48 -8.01 7.51
N LEU A 423 0.16 -6.92 7.95
CA LEU A 423 1.60 -6.71 7.74
C LEU A 423 2.46 -7.72 8.51
N GLY A 424 2.11 -8.02 9.77
CA GLY A 424 2.77 -9.06 10.55
C GLY A 424 2.61 -10.45 9.92
N THR A 425 1.39 -10.78 9.49
CA THR A 425 1.08 -12.02 8.78
C THR A 425 1.80 -12.10 7.44
N MET A 426 1.84 -11.01 6.65
CA MET A 426 2.57 -10.93 5.39
C MET A 426 4.04 -11.31 5.60
N THR A 427 4.68 -10.69 6.59
CA THR A 427 6.09 -10.93 6.93
C THR A 427 6.30 -12.38 7.37
N ALA A 428 5.43 -12.91 8.24
CA ALA A 428 5.50 -14.29 8.70
C ALA A 428 5.33 -15.30 7.56
N VAL A 429 4.28 -15.14 6.74
CA VAL A 429 3.95 -16.01 5.62
C VAL A 429 5.03 -15.98 4.55
N LYS A 430 5.59 -14.80 4.24
CA LYS A 430 6.73 -14.68 3.33
C LYS A 430 7.96 -15.39 3.87
N GLY A 431 8.20 -15.32 5.18
CA GLY A 431 9.27 -16.08 5.83
C GLY A 431 9.07 -17.59 5.76
N ILE A 432 7.84 -18.09 5.92
CA ILE A 432 7.52 -19.51 5.71
C ILE A 432 7.81 -19.90 4.25
N ALA A 433 7.29 -19.12 3.30
CA ALA A 433 7.47 -19.35 1.87
C ALA A 433 8.95 -19.46 1.48
N ILE A 434 9.77 -18.49 1.91
CA ILE A 434 11.22 -18.49 1.68
C ILE A 434 11.91 -19.64 2.46
N GLY A 435 11.46 -19.92 3.69
CA GLY A 435 12.01 -20.93 4.58
C GLY A 435 11.99 -22.34 4.01
N PHE A 436 10.87 -22.76 3.39
CA PHE A 436 10.81 -24.09 2.77
C PHE A 436 11.28 -24.10 1.30
N SER A 437 11.11 -23.00 0.56
CA SER A 437 11.59 -22.93 -0.83
C SER A 437 13.09 -22.68 -0.93
N HIS A 438 13.78 -22.36 0.18
CA HIS A 438 15.18 -21.89 0.20
C HIS A 438 15.43 -20.66 -0.67
N GLY A 439 14.38 -19.90 -0.97
CA GLY A 439 14.40 -18.79 -1.92
C GLY A 439 14.41 -19.20 -3.40
N ASP A 440 14.41 -20.51 -3.69
CA ASP A 440 14.47 -21.02 -5.06
C ASP A 440 13.17 -20.76 -5.83
N VAL A 441 13.31 -20.71 -7.15
CA VAL A 441 12.19 -20.70 -8.09
C VAL A 441 11.87 -22.15 -8.44
N ILE A 442 10.62 -22.57 -8.21
CA ILE A 442 10.15 -23.91 -8.59
C ILE A 442 9.43 -23.79 -9.94
N SER A 443 9.81 -24.57 -10.95
CA SER A 443 9.28 -24.47 -12.32
C SER A 443 9.07 -25.84 -12.98
N GLY A 444 8.46 -25.86 -14.17
CA GLY A 444 8.28 -27.06 -14.98
C GLY A 444 7.01 -27.81 -14.62
N PHE A 445 5.87 -27.12 -14.68
CA PHE A 445 4.59 -27.70 -14.27
C PHE A 445 3.92 -28.50 -15.39
N PRO A 446 2.99 -29.41 -15.05
CA PRO A 446 2.25 -30.19 -16.02
C PRO A 446 1.38 -29.33 -16.94
N ALA A 447 1.15 -29.81 -18.18
CA ALA A 447 0.33 -29.11 -19.16
C ALA A 447 -1.07 -28.70 -18.65
N PRO A 448 -1.81 -29.51 -17.87
CA PRO A 448 -3.10 -29.07 -17.34
C PRO A 448 -3.00 -27.92 -16.33
N ILE A 449 -1.91 -27.84 -15.56
CA ILE A 449 -1.65 -26.72 -14.63
C ILE A 449 -1.29 -25.46 -15.42
N VAL A 450 -0.37 -25.56 -16.38
CA VAL A 450 0.02 -24.42 -17.24
C VAL A 450 -1.16 -23.93 -18.07
N PHE A 451 -2.08 -24.82 -18.46
CA PHE A 451 -3.33 -24.46 -19.15
C PHE A 451 -4.21 -23.53 -18.33
N ILE A 452 -4.16 -23.57 -16.99
CA ILE A 452 -4.93 -22.65 -16.13
C ILE A 452 -4.57 -21.19 -16.42
N GLY A 453 -3.26 -20.92 -16.59
CA GLY A 453 -2.73 -19.57 -16.82
C GLY A 453 -2.64 -19.19 -18.29
N ASN A 454 -2.14 -20.08 -19.14
CA ASN A 454 -1.81 -19.81 -20.55
C ASN A 454 -2.79 -20.42 -21.56
N GLY A 455 -3.71 -21.28 -21.12
CA GLY A 455 -4.69 -21.93 -21.99
C GLY A 455 -5.72 -20.97 -22.55
N THR A 456 -6.29 -21.33 -23.70
CA THR A 456 -7.41 -20.60 -24.31
C THR A 456 -8.55 -21.54 -24.64
N VAL A 457 -9.79 -21.12 -24.38
CA VAL A 457 -11.01 -21.83 -24.75
C VAL A 457 -11.81 -20.92 -25.68
N PHE A 458 -12.13 -21.39 -26.89
CA PHE A 458 -12.75 -20.58 -27.95
C PHE A 458 -12.03 -19.23 -28.22
N GLY A 459 -10.70 -19.20 -28.04
CA GLY A 459 -9.87 -17.99 -28.22
C GLY A 459 -9.88 -17.02 -27.03
N ILE A 460 -10.61 -17.32 -25.96
CA ILE A 460 -10.64 -16.55 -24.72
C ILE A 460 -9.64 -17.16 -23.72
N PRO A 461 -8.74 -16.39 -23.10
CA PRO A 461 -7.85 -16.87 -22.05
C PRO A 461 -8.63 -17.56 -20.93
N PHE A 462 -8.21 -18.75 -20.54
CA PHE A 462 -8.92 -19.55 -19.54
C PHE A 462 -8.92 -18.86 -18.15
N ALA A 463 -7.81 -18.21 -17.78
CA ALA A 463 -7.74 -17.37 -16.59
C ALA A 463 -8.81 -16.26 -16.55
N LEU A 464 -9.17 -15.69 -17.71
CA LEU A 464 -10.23 -14.67 -17.80
C LEU A 464 -11.63 -15.27 -17.57
N ILE A 465 -11.85 -16.51 -18.02
CA ILE A 465 -13.10 -17.24 -17.75
C ILE A 465 -13.21 -17.50 -16.24
N ILE A 466 -12.14 -17.99 -15.60
CA ILE A 466 -12.11 -18.19 -14.14
C ILE A 466 -12.41 -16.88 -13.41
N PHE A 467 -11.81 -15.77 -13.84
CA PHE A 467 -12.06 -14.44 -13.27
C PHE A 467 -13.51 -13.99 -13.43
N ALA A 468 -14.08 -14.11 -14.63
CA ALA A 468 -15.48 -13.76 -14.90
C ALA A 468 -16.45 -14.60 -14.04
N LEU A 469 -16.17 -15.90 -13.90
CA LEU A 469 -16.97 -16.81 -13.06
C LEU A 469 -16.87 -16.46 -11.57
N ALA A 470 -15.71 -15.98 -11.09
CA ALA A 470 -15.53 -15.57 -9.69
C ALA A 470 -16.19 -14.23 -9.34
N ILE A 471 -16.32 -13.31 -10.31
CA ILE A 471 -16.98 -12.01 -10.13
C ILE A 471 -18.46 -12.17 -9.77
N ILE A 472 -19.17 -13.10 -10.40
CA ILE A 472 -20.60 -13.30 -10.22
C ILE A 472 -20.98 -13.62 -8.75
N PRO A 473 -20.44 -14.68 -8.12
CA PRO A 473 -20.75 -15.01 -6.73
C PRO A 473 -20.28 -13.92 -5.78
N LEU A 474 -19.13 -13.28 -6.03
CA LEU A 474 -18.66 -12.17 -5.20
C LEU A 474 -19.59 -10.95 -5.26
N SER A 475 -20.09 -10.61 -6.45
CA SER A 475 -21.04 -9.51 -6.64
C SER A 475 -22.38 -9.80 -5.93
N ILE A 476 -22.86 -11.04 -5.98
CA ILE A 476 -24.05 -11.47 -5.24
C ILE A 476 -23.77 -11.40 -3.73
N PHE A 477 -22.63 -11.90 -3.29
CA PHE A 477 -22.18 -11.83 -1.90
C PHE A 477 -22.19 -10.41 -1.35
N VAL A 478 -21.50 -9.47 -2.02
CA VAL A 478 -21.39 -8.08 -1.57
C VAL A 478 -22.74 -7.34 -1.61
N ASN A 479 -23.51 -7.50 -2.69
CA ASN A 479 -24.69 -6.65 -2.92
C ASN A 479 -26.01 -7.21 -2.39
N LYS A 480 -26.13 -8.55 -2.31
CA LYS A 480 -27.42 -9.21 -2.06
C LYS A 480 -27.45 -9.96 -0.73
N THR A 481 -26.32 -10.40 -0.17
CA THR A 481 -26.34 -11.18 1.08
C THR A 481 -26.42 -10.29 2.33
N PRO A 482 -27.00 -10.81 3.44
CA PRO A 482 -26.99 -10.13 4.73
C PRO A 482 -25.57 -9.87 5.26
N LEU A 483 -24.63 -10.78 4.98
CA LEU A 483 -23.25 -10.63 5.39
C LEU A 483 -22.58 -9.45 4.68
N GLY A 484 -22.77 -9.31 3.37
CA GLY A 484 -22.28 -8.16 2.59
C GLY A 484 -22.78 -6.83 3.13
N LYS A 485 -24.08 -6.72 3.42
CA LYS A 485 -24.67 -5.52 4.05
C LYS A 485 -24.10 -5.27 5.45
N SER A 486 -23.91 -6.33 6.24
CA SER A 486 -23.30 -6.24 7.58
C SER A 486 -21.87 -5.72 7.53
N ILE A 487 -21.07 -6.19 6.56
CA ILE A 487 -19.70 -5.73 6.34
C ILE A 487 -19.66 -4.24 6.00
N ALA A 488 -20.54 -3.77 5.11
CA ALA A 488 -20.66 -2.34 4.79
C ALA A 488 -21.11 -1.50 6.00
N MET A 489 -22.01 -2.01 6.84
CA MET A 489 -22.39 -1.32 8.08
C MET A 489 -21.22 -1.23 9.07
N ILE A 490 -20.45 -2.32 9.20
CA ILE A 490 -19.23 -2.36 10.04
C ILE A 490 -18.22 -1.31 9.56
N GLY A 491 -17.95 -1.25 8.27
CA GLY A 491 -17.01 -0.27 7.73
C GLY A 491 -17.47 1.18 7.88
N SER A 492 -18.78 1.44 7.95
CA SER A 492 -19.28 2.78 8.24
C SER A 492 -19.12 3.15 9.71
N ASN A 493 -19.48 2.23 10.62
CA ASN A 493 -19.28 2.39 12.06
C ASN A 493 -19.40 1.04 12.78
N GLU A 494 -18.27 0.44 13.16
CA GLU A 494 -18.24 -0.86 13.83
C GLU A 494 -19.00 -0.86 15.16
N ARG A 495 -18.88 0.22 15.96
CA ARG A 495 -19.54 0.32 17.27
C ARG A 495 -21.06 0.34 17.10
N ALA A 496 -21.57 1.16 16.19
CA ALA A 496 -23.00 1.22 15.89
C ALA A 496 -23.53 -0.13 15.39
N ALA A 497 -22.81 -0.77 14.46
CA ALA A 497 -23.18 -2.09 13.95
C ALA A 497 -23.29 -3.13 15.09
N HIS A 498 -22.35 -3.12 16.04
CA HIS A 498 -22.37 -4.00 17.19
C HIS A 498 -23.59 -3.76 18.10
N TYR A 499 -23.90 -2.50 18.42
CA TYR A 499 -25.10 -2.15 19.21
C TYR A 499 -26.41 -2.43 18.46
N SER A 500 -26.39 -2.48 17.13
CA SER A 500 -27.51 -2.91 16.29
C SER A 500 -27.66 -4.43 16.16
N GLY A 501 -26.92 -5.21 16.95
CA GLY A 501 -27.04 -6.68 16.99
C GLY A 501 -26.26 -7.44 15.92
N ILE A 502 -25.43 -6.75 15.12
CA ILE A 502 -24.58 -7.40 14.11
C ILE A 502 -23.40 -8.06 14.81
N ASN A 503 -23.15 -9.33 14.51
CA ASN A 503 -21.97 -10.04 15.00
C ASN A 503 -20.72 -9.61 14.21
N THR A 504 -20.15 -8.47 14.59
CA THR A 504 -18.98 -7.87 13.93
C THR A 504 -17.80 -8.84 13.86
N ARG A 505 -17.59 -9.64 14.92
CA ARG A 505 -16.49 -10.61 14.98
C ARG A 505 -16.61 -11.67 13.90
N LYS A 506 -17.78 -12.31 13.78
CA LYS A 506 -18.01 -13.34 12.74
C LYS A 506 -17.92 -12.74 11.34
N SER A 507 -18.46 -11.53 11.13
CA SER A 507 -18.39 -10.85 9.84
C SER A 507 -16.94 -10.55 9.43
N LEU A 508 -16.10 -10.06 10.34
CA LEU A 508 -14.68 -9.80 10.07
C LEU A 508 -13.91 -11.08 9.78
N VAL A 509 -14.17 -12.20 10.46
CA VAL A 509 -13.54 -13.49 10.12
C VAL A 509 -13.84 -13.91 8.68
N TRP A 510 -15.10 -13.80 8.25
CA TRP A 510 -15.48 -14.12 6.87
C TRP A 510 -14.82 -13.19 5.84
N VAL A 511 -14.67 -11.90 6.17
CA VAL A 511 -14.01 -10.92 5.30
C VAL A 511 -12.59 -11.37 4.93
N TYR A 512 -11.75 -11.70 5.92
CA TYR A 512 -10.37 -12.09 5.65
C TYR A 512 -10.25 -13.53 5.11
N LEU A 513 -11.16 -14.44 5.47
CA LEU A 513 -11.19 -15.78 4.89
C LEU A 513 -11.44 -15.73 3.37
N ILE A 514 -12.43 -14.95 2.91
CA ILE A 514 -12.72 -14.80 1.48
C ILE A 514 -11.57 -14.05 0.79
N SER A 515 -10.97 -13.05 1.43
CA SER A 515 -9.76 -12.37 0.92
C SER A 515 -8.61 -13.36 0.66
N GLY A 516 -8.32 -14.24 1.63
CA GLY A 516 -7.29 -15.28 1.51
C GLY A 516 -7.55 -16.26 0.37
N LEU A 517 -8.81 -16.68 0.17
CA LEU A 517 -9.19 -17.54 -0.95
C LEU A 517 -8.97 -16.86 -2.31
N PHE A 518 -9.37 -15.59 -2.47
CA PHE A 518 -9.14 -14.85 -3.71
C PHE A 518 -7.63 -14.62 -3.98
N ALA A 519 -6.84 -14.38 -2.92
CA ALA A 519 -5.39 -14.32 -3.01
C ALA A 519 -4.78 -15.66 -3.45
N GLY A 520 -5.27 -16.79 -2.92
CA GLY A 520 -4.84 -18.13 -3.34
C GLY A 520 -5.12 -18.41 -4.82
N ILE A 521 -6.32 -18.06 -5.31
CA ILE A 521 -6.67 -18.19 -6.73
C ILE A 521 -5.74 -17.33 -7.60
N ALA A 522 -5.42 -16.11 -7.18
CA ALA A 522 -4.45 -15.27 -7.87
C ALA A 522 -3.07 -15.94 -7.94
N GLY A 523 -2.61 -16.53 -6.83
CA GLY A 523 -1.34 -17.26 -6.76
C GLY A 523 -1.27 -18.44 -7.74
N ILE A 524 -2.34 -19.23 -7.83
CA ILE A 524 -2.44 -20.34 -8.79
C ILE A 524 -2.36 -19.83 -10.24
N ILE A 525 -3.10 -18.77 -10.57
CA ILE A 525 -3.09 -18.19 -11.92
C ILE A 525 -1.70 -17.62 -12.25
N MET A 526 -1.08 -16.90 -11.32
CA MET A 526 0.25 -16.30 -11.48
C MET A 526 1.30 -17.39 -11.72
N MET A 527 1.29 -18.44 -10.90
CA MET A 527 2.20 -19.59 -11.05
C MET A 527 2.01 -20.31 -12.38
N ALA A 528 0.76 -20.62 -12.74
CA ALA A 528 0.44 -21.30 -13.99
C ALA A 528 0.82 -20.46 -15.23
N ARG A 529 0.72 -19.13 -15.12
CA ARG A 529 1.07 -18.20 -16.19
C ARG A 529 2.59 -18.11 -16.37
N PHE A 530 3.34 -17.99 -15.28
CA PHE A 530 4.81 -17.89 -15.33
C PHE A 530 5.53 -19.24 -15.46
N ASP A 531 4.79 -20.36 -15.44
CA ASP A 531 5.33 -21.72 -15.34
C ASP A 531 6.41 -21.84 -14.24
N SER A 532 6.24 -21.04 -13.19
CA SER A 532 7.17 -20.94 -12.07
C SER A 532 6.50 -20.35 -10.83
N ALA A 533 6.98 -20.71 -9.65
CA ALA A 533 6.57 -20.17 -8.36
C ALA A 533 7.79 -19.62 -7.61
N ASN A 534 7.64 -18.42 -7.05
CA ASN A 534 8.65 -17.79 -6.19
C ASN A 534 7.99 -16.95 -5.08
N ALA A 535 8.67 -16.81 -3.94
CA ALA A 535 8.16 -16.09 -2.78
C ALA A 535 8.07 -14.56 -2.97
N ALA A 536 8.72 -14.00 -4.00
CA ALA A 536 8.79 -12.57 -4.28
C ALA A 536 7.95 -12.13 -5.49
N TYR A 537 7.19 -13.02 -6.12
CA TYR A 537 6.33 -12.64 -7.24
C TYR A 537 5.19 -11.72 -6.78
N GLY A 538 4.80 -10.77 -7.64
CA GLY A 538 3.66 -9.89 -7.39
C GLY A 538 3.83 -8.85 -6.28
N GLU A 539 5.01 -8.66 -5.68
CA GLU A 539 5.24 -7.64 -4.65
C GLU A 539 4.86 -6.23 -5.13
N SER A 540 5.17 -5.93 -6.40
CA SER A 540 4.77 -4.68 -7.06
C SER A 540 3.25 -4.54 -7.23
N TYR A 541 2.48 -5.64 -7.18
CA TYR A 541 1.03 -5.59 -7.33
C TYR A 541 0.30 -5.25 -6.05
N LEU A 542 0.95 -5.28 -4.87
CA LEU A 542 0.28 -4.96 -3.62
C LEU A 542 -0.33 -3.55 -3.64
N LEU A 543 0.48 -2.55 -3.99
CA LEU A 543 0.03 -1.15 -4.08
C LEU A 543 -0.89 -0.93 -5.29
N VAL A 544 -0.70 -1.68 -6.38
CA VAL A 544 -1.57 -1.59 -7.56
C VAL A 544 -2.95 -2.18 -7.29
N ALA A 545 -3.05 -3.25 -6.49
CA ALA A 545 -4.33 -3.82 -6.07
C ALA A 545 -5.12 -2.84 -5.17
N ILE A 546 -4.42 -2.15 -4.25
CA ILE A 546 -5.02 -1.06 -3.48
C ILE A 546 -5.46 0.07 -4.43
N LEU A 547 -4.60 0.50 -5.35
CA LEU A 547 -4.92 1.54 -6.33
C LEU A 547 -6.14 1.18 -7.19
N ALA A 548 -6.23 -0.07 -7.66
CA ALA A 548 -7.36 -0.56 -8.44
C ALA A 548 -8.67 -0.60 -7.64
N ALA A 549 -8.62 -1.04 -6.38
CA ALA A 549 -9.77 -1.03 -5.49
C ALA A 549 -10.26 0.41 -5.22
N VAL A 550 -9.33 1.32 -4.91
CA VAL A 550 -9.63 2.73 -4.62
C VAL A 550 -10.14 3.47 -5.85
N LEU A 551 -9.47 3.32 -7.00
CA LEU A 551 -9.92 3.91 -8.27
C LEU A 551 -11.32 3.38 -8.63
N GLY A 552 -11.57 2.10 -8.35
CA GLY A 552 -12.89 1.45 -8.40
C GLY A 552 -13.94 2.01 -7.43
N GLY A 553 -13.55 2.94 -6.55
CA GLY A 553 -14.42 3.63 -5.61
C GLY A 553 -14.68 2.89 -4.32
N VAL A 554 -13.80 1.94 -3.96
CA VAL A 554 -13.79 1.35 -2.62
C VAL A 554 -13.11 2.33 -1.67
N ASP A 555 -13.77 2.66 -0.55
CA ASP A 555 -13.20 3.55 0.45
C ASP A 555 -12.22 2.77 1.35
N PRO A 556 -10.93 3.17 1.46
CA PRO A 556 -10.00 2.55 2.40
C PRO A 556 -10.44 2.59 3.86
N LEU A 557 -11.28 3.56 4.23
CA LEU A 557 -11.84 3.68 5.58
C LEU A 557 -13.09 2.83 5.78
N GLY A 558 -13.63 2.25 4.70
CA GLY A 558 -14.71 1.30 4.72
C GLY A 558 -16.10 1.86 4.48
N GLY A 559 -17.07 0.93 4.52
CA GLY A 559 -18.49 1.21 4.40
C GLY A 559 -19.02 1.31 2.96
N PHE A 560 -18.13 1.52 1.98
CA PHE A 560 -18.54 1.64 0.59
C PHE A 560 -17.56 0.98 -0.38
N GLY A 561 -18.12 0.24 -1.36
CA GLY A 561 -17.37 -0.32 -2.48
C GLY A 561 -18.26 -1.20 -3.36
N ARG A 562 -17.88 -1.36 -4.63
CA ARG A 562 -18.62 -2.19 -5.60
C ARG A 562 -17.69 -2.99 -6.48
N VAL A 563 -18.05 -4.24 -6.72
CA VAL A 563 -17.30 -5.15 -7.59
C VAL A 563 -17.22 -4.59 -9.02
N SER A 564 -18.32 -4.03 -9.53
CA SER A 564 -18.34 -3.40 -10.86
C SER A 564 -17.44 -2.18 -10.99
N GLY A 565 -17.26 -1.41 -9.92
CA GLY A 565 -16.33 -0.28 -9.90
C GLY A 565 -14.88 -0.76 -10.01
N VAL A 566 -14.51 -1.79 -9.24
CA VAL A 566 -13.17 -2.40 -9.30
C VAL A 566 -12.89 -2.99 -10.69
N ILE A 567 -13.86 -3.66 -11.32
CA ILE A 567 -13.70 -4.19 -12.68
C ILE A 567 -13.48 -3.07 -13.71
N LEU A 568 -14.27 -1.99 -13.65
CA LEU A 568 -14.08 -0.84 -14.54
C LEU A 568 -12.70 -0.20 -14.35
N SER A 569 -12.24 -0.12 -13.10
CA SER A 569 -10.88 0.34 -12.78
C SER A 569 -9.83 -0.58 -13.39
N LEU A 570 -9.95 -1.90 -13.22
CA LEU A 570 -9.02 -2.88 -13.79
C LEU A 570 -8.95 -2.78 -15.32
N LEU A 571 -10.09 -2.60 -15.99
CA LEU A 571 -10.15 -2.39 -17.44
C LEU A 571 -9.41 -1.11 -17.86
N ILE A 572 -9.59 -0.01 -17.11
CA ILE A 572 -8.84 1.24 -17.33
C ILE A 572 -7.34 1.00 -17.19
N LEU A 573 -6.91 0.40 -16.08
CA LEU A 573 -5.49 0.17 -15.80
C LEU A 573 -4.86 -0.76 -16.85
N GLN A 574 -5.56 -1.82 -17.24
CA GLN A 574 -5.11 -2.77 -18.26
C GLN A 574 -5.05 -2.12 -19.65
N LEU A 575 -6.04 -1.32 -20.02
CA LEU A 575 -6.06 -0.61 -21.31
C LEU A 575 -4.88 0.36 -21.41
N VAL A 576 -4.59 1.09 -20.34
CA VAL A 576 -3.41 1.97 -20.26
C VAL A 576 -2.10 1.16 -20.34
N SER A 577 -2.02 0.03 -19.64
CA SER A 577 -0.84 -0.85 -19.68
C SER A 577 -0.57 -1.38 -21.08
N THR A 578 -1.57 -1.99 -21.70
CA THR A 578 -1.44 -2.56 -23.04
C THR A 578 -1.19 -1.50 -24.09
N ALA A 579 -1.87 -0.35 -24.03
CA ALA A 579 -1.60 0.74 -24.96
C ALA A 579 -0.19 1.31 -24.81
N SER A 580 0.32 1.40 -23.58
CA SER A 580 1.70 1.85 -23.33
C SER A 580 2.71 0.88 -23.95
N ILE A 581 2.51 -0.43 -23.78
CA ILE A 581 3.34 -1.46 -24.42
C ILE A 581 3.29 -1.36 -25.95
N LEU A 582 2.10 -1.14 -26.53
CA LEU A 582 1.94 -1.03 -27.99
C LEU A 582 2.53 0.24 -28.59
N LEU A 583 2.54 1.34 -27.81
CA LEU A 583 3.16 2.61 -28.16
C LEU A 583 4.68 2.61 -27.90
N ASP A 584 5.26 1.47 -27.54
CA ASP A 584 6.67 1.32 -27.15
C ASP A 584 7.07 2.27 -25.99
N LEU A 585 6.09 2.63 -25.15
CA LEU A 585 6.33 3.37 -23.92
C LEU A 585 6.90 2.43 -22.87
N SER A 586 7.84 2.94 -22.08
CA SER A 586 8.41 2.17 -20.98
C SER A 586 7.32 1.79 -19.96
N GLN A 587 7.46 0.62 -19.33
CA GLN A 587 6.59 0.19 -18.23
C GLN A 587 6.55 1.21 -17.07
N PHE A 588 7.59 2.02 -16.95
CA PHE A 588 7.71 3.08 -15.97
C PHE A 588 6.72 4.23 -16.21
N ILE A 589 6.48 4.58 -17.48
CA ILE A 589 5.45 5.56 -17.84
C ILE A 589 4.07 5.02 -17.45
N THR A 590 3.80 3.72 -17.63
CA THR A 590 2.54 3.09 -17.22
C THR A 590 2.26 3.28 -15.73
N LEU A 591 3.26 3.11 -14.86
CA LEU A 591 3.12 3.36 -13.43
C LEU A 591 2.76 4.82 -13.15
N ALA A 592 3.46 5.77 -13.79
CA ALA A 592 3.16 7.19 -13.63
C ALA A 592 1.73 7.53 -14.10
N LEU A 593 1.29 6.94 -15.21
CA LEU A 593 -0.06 7.13 -15.73
C LEU A 593 -1.12 6.60 -14.75
N TRP A 594 -0.94 5.42 -14.16
CA TRP A 594 -1.86 4.88 -13.17
C TRP A 594 -2.02 5.80 -11.95
N GLY A 595 -0.91 6.34 -11.44
CA GLY A 595 -0.94 7.33 -10.36
C GLY A 595 -1.64 8.64 -10.78
N ALA A 596 -1.33 9.15 -11.97
CA ALA A 596 -1.95 10.37 -12.49
C ALA A 596 -3.47 10.22 -12.67
N ILE A 597 -3.93 9.07 -13.17
CA ILE A 597 -5.35 8.75 -13.34
C ILE A 597 -6.07 8.79 -11.99
N LEU A 598 -5.46 8.26 -10.93
CA LEU A 598 -6.04 8.30 -9.59
C LEU A 598 -6.13 9.73 -9.03
N ILE A 599 -5.11 10.57 -9.24
CA ILE A 599 -5.14 11.99 -8.85
C ILE A 599 -6.25 12.73 -9.60
N VAL A 600 -6.33 12.55 -10.93
CA VAL A 600 -7.36 13.18 -11.77
C VAL A 600 -8.76 12.70 -11.39
N ALA A 601 -8.94 11.40 -11.15
CA ALA A 601 -10.22 10.84 -10.73
C ALA A 601 -10.69 11.43 -9.39
N SER A 602 -9.77 11.57 -8.42
CA SER A 602 -10.03 12.23 -7.13
C SER A 602 -10.35 13.71 -7.30
N GLY A 603 -9.59 14.45 -8.12
CA GLY A 603 -9.84 15.85 -8.46
C GLY A 603 -11.19 16.09 -9.12
N GLY A 604 -11.63 15.18 -9.99
CA GLY A 604 -12.95 15.25 -10.63
C GLY A 604 -14.10 15.19 -9.62
N VAL A 605 -13.95 14.49 -8.49
CA VAL A 605 -14.97 14.46 -7.42
C VAL A 605 -15.12 15.83 -6.79
N VAL A 606 -14.01 16.41 -6.37
CA VAL A 606 -13.99 17.71 -5.69
C VAL A 606 -14.50 18.81 -6.61
N LEU A 607 -14.09 18.81 -7.87
CA LEU A 607 -14.54 19.78 -8.85
C LEU A 607 -16.07 19.72 -9.02
N LYS A 608 -16.64 18.51 -9.08
CA LYS A 608 -18.09 18.31 -9.17
C LYS A 608 -18.82 18.83 -7.93
N GLU A 609 -18.31 18.53 -6.74
CA GLU A 609 -18.88 19.01 -5.48
C GLU A 609 -18.88 20.54 -5.44
N TRP A 610 -17.75 21.17 -5.74
CA TRP A 610 -17.60 22.61 -5.78
C TRP A 610 -18.53 23.27 -6.82
N LEU A 611 -18.64 22.72 -8.03
CA LEU A 611 -19.57 23.20 -9.06
C LEU A 611 -21.03 23.06 -8.61
N SER A 612 -21.37 21.99 -7.88
CA SER A 612 -22.71 21.79 -7.34
C SER A 612 -23.07 22.81 -6.27
N GLU A 613 -22.13 23.15 -5.37
CA GLU A 613 -22.31 24.19 -4.37
C GLU A 613 -22.48 25.57 -5.01
N ARG A 614 -21.64 25.91 -6.01
CA ARG A 614 -21.80 27.16 -6.77
C ARG A 614 -23.13 27.25 -7.50
N ARG A 615 -23.62 26.15 -8.09
CA ARG A 615 -24.96 26.11 -8.72
C ARG A 615 -26.08 26.33 -7.70
N LYS A 616 -25.98 25.74 -6.50
CA LYS A 616 -26.95 25.99 -5.41
C LYS A 616 -26.94 27.44 -4.94
N LEU A 617 -25.77 28.06 -4.83
CA LEU A 617 -25.65 29.48 -4.49
C LEU A 617 -26.22 30.39 -5.59
N ARG A 618 -25.98 30.06 -6.87
CA ARG A 618 -26.54 30.80 -8.01
C ARG A 618 -28.06 30.70 -8.09
N ASN A 619 -28.64 29.53 -7.81
CA ASN A 619 -30.08 29.32 -7.80
C ASN A 619 -30.78 29.87 -6.53
N LYS A 620 -30.00 30.23 -5.49
CA LYS A 620 -30.48 30.93 -4.29
C LYS A 620 -30.38 32.45 -4.40
N ALA A 621 -29.90 33.00 -5.52
CA ALA A 621 -29.99 34.43 -5.75
C ALA A 621 -31.48 34.84 -5.77
N PRO A 622 -31.92 35.76 -4.91
CA PRO A 622 -33.33 36.14 -4.85
C PRO A 622 -33.74 36.71 -6.20
N ALA A 623 -34.89 36.29 -6.70
CA ALA A 623 -35.64 37.04 -7.70
C ALA A 623 -35.98 38.39 -7.05
N VAL A 624 -35.06 39.36 -7.13
CA VAL A 624 -35.36 40.74 -6.79
C VAL A 624 -36.35 41.20 -7.84
N THR A 625 -37.59 41.28 -7.39
CA THR A 625 -38.73 41.91 -8.02
C THR A 625 -38.33 43.19 -8.73
N ARG A 626 -38.25 43.17 -10.07
CA ARG A 626 -38.49 44.37 -10.87
C ARG A 626 -40.00 44.63 -10.86
N LYS A 627 -40.47 45.28 -9.80
CA LYS A 627 -41.69 46.09 -9.80
C LYS A 627 -41.34 47.44 -9.21
N ALA A 628 -40.99 48.36 -10.09
CA ALA A 628 -41.31 49.79 -10.06
C ALA A 628 -40.86 50.35 -11.41
#